data_AF-A0A329CVW7-F1
#
_entry.id   AF-A0A329CVW7-F1
#
_cell.length_a   1.000
_cell.length_b   1.000
_cell.length_c   1.000
_cell.angle_alpha   90.00
_cell.angle_beta   90.00
_cell.angle_gamma   90.00
#
_symmetry.space_group_name_H-M   'P 1'
#
loop_
_entity.id
_entity.type
_entity.pdbx_description
1 polymer ?
#
loop_
_entity_poly.entity_id
_entity_poly.type
_entity_poly.pdbx_seq_one_letter_code
_entity_poly.pdbx_strand_id
1 'polypeptide(L)'
;MTNNTTRRNALKTFAVAAGTAIVSAGGQSQALAAGAASLLPDGAANLTELTRRLAAAPRRRDFKTVPMILEHPDQWDHAALTEVIGYRAGPKQAWNNTEMAGPWLNLMRNALNAQIWSFKHPDFLAVSATHGSAHLALFDQLAWDKYDLAKISGGKFASNSLLDNKASAASDAADHQNPDGAFSSHENCIPALQQRGVVFLSCHNAIWELADRLNATNVNLDKLPLDALAADLTNHVIPGAIVTPGVVATLAELQQAGFHYNA
;
A
#
# COMPACT_ATOMS: atom_id res chain seq x y z
N MET A 1 -14.03 76.01 -46.83
CA MET A 1 -13.08 75.68 -47.90
C MET A 1 -12.17 74.57 -47.37
N THR A 2 -12.54 73.30 -47.64
CA THR A 2 -11.75 72.33 -48.46
C THR A 2 -10.37 72.05 -47.87
N ASN A 3 -10.02 70.86 -47.36
CA ASN A 3 -10.01 69.58 -48.10
C ASN A 3 -9.93 68.33 -47.18
N ASN A 4 -10.55 67.25 -47.68
CA ASN A 4 -10.32 65.83 -47.36
C ASN A 4 -8.81 65.47 -47.48
N THR A 5 -8.22 64.35 -47.01
CA THR A 5 -8.63 62.95 -47.17
C THR A 5 -7.56 62.00 -46.52
N THR A 6 -8.03 60.91 -45.87
CA THR A 6 -7.53 59.49 -45.88
C THR A 6 -6.24 58.97 -45.22
N ARG A 7 -6.45 57.79 -44.57
CA ARG A 7 -5.68 56.51 -44.56
C ARG A 7 -4.49 56.44 -43.57
N ARG A 8 -4.33 55.44 -42.68
CA ARG A 8 -4.50 53.97 -42.82
C ARG A 8 -4.42 53.24 -41.46
N ASN A 9 -5.02 52.04 -41.42
CA ASN A 9 -5.03 51.00 -40.39
C ASN A 9 -3.66 50.63 -39.78
N ALA A 10 -3.66 50.18 -38.52
CA ALA A 10 -3.17 48.85 -38.14
C ALA A 10 -3.44 48.56 -36.65
N LEU A 11 -4.32 47.57 -36.40
CA LEU A 11 -4.39 46.87 -35.11
C LEU A 11 -3.02 46.24 -34.80
N LYS A 12 -2.54 46.40 -33.57
CA LYS A 12 -1.52 45.52 -32.99
C LYS A 12 -2.04 44.91 -31.71
N THR A 13 -2.22 43.60 -31.82
CA THR A 13 -2.66 42.61 -30.87
C THR A 13 -1.80 42.62 -29.61
N PHE A 14 -2.43 42.62 -28.43
CA PHE A 14 -1.79 42.28 -27.17
C PHE A 14 -1.63 40.76 -27.09
N ALA A 15 -0.40 40.26 -27.07
CA ALA A 15 -0.08 38.88 -26.70
C ALA A 15 0.14 38.82 -25.19
N VAL A 16 -0.82 38.27 -24.46
CA VAL A 16 -0.67 37.89 -23.05
C VAL A 16 -0.11 36.48 -23.02
N ALA A 17 1.15 36.34 -22.59
CA ALA A 17 1.76 35.05 -22.33
C ALA A 17 1.16 34.48 -21.02
N ALA A 18 0.30 33.47 -21.15
CA ALA A 18 -0.16 32.67 -20.03
C ALA A 18 0.94 31.68 -19.64
N GLY A 19 1.52 31.87 -18.45
CA GLY A 19 2.44 30.91 -17.84
C GLY A 19 1.67 29.66 -17.43
N THR A 20 1.94 28.55 -18.09
CA THR A 20 1.50 27.22 -17.68
C THR A 20 2.31 26.77 -16.47
N ALA A 21 1.71 26.85 -15.28
CA ALA A 21 2.19 26.13 -14.12
C ALA A 21 2.04 24.63 -14.39
N ILE A 22 3.15 23.94 -14.61
CA ILE A 22 3.19 22.48 -14.66
C ILE A 22 2.98 22.00 -13.22
N VAL A 23 1.75 21.60 -12.91
CA VAL A 23 1.44 20.87 -11.68
C VAL A 23 2.11 19.50 -11.80
N SER A 24 3.18 19.30 -11.04
CA SER A 24 3.83 18.01 -10.91
C SER A 24 2.82 16.99 -10.35
N ALA A 25 2.57 15.92 -11.11
CA ALA A 25 1.66 14.84 -10.77
C ALA A 25 2.10 14.00 -9.54
N GLY A 26 3.15 14.39 -8.83
CA GLY A 26 3.66 13.69 -7.64
C GLY A 26 2.83 13.91 -6.36
N GLY A 27 1.88 14.85 -6.36
CA GLY A 27 1.06 15.17 -5.19
C GLY A 27 -0.25 14.39 -5.07
N GLN A 28 -0.74 13.76 -6.15
CA GLN A 28 -2.06 13.10 -6.11
C GLN A 28 -2.05 11.73 -5.42
N SER A 29 -0.92 11.03 -5.41
CA SER A 29 -0.82 9.71 -4.79
C SER A 29 -0.84 9.74 -3.26
N GLN A 30 -0.44 10.85 -2.63
CA GLN A 30 -0.51 11.01 -1.16
C GLN A 30 -1.93 11.30 -0.67
N ALA A 31 -2.79 11.88 -1.52
CA ALA A 31 -4.15 12.27 -1.14
C ALA A 31 -5.15 11.09 -1.11
N LEU A 32 -4.87 9.99 -1.84
CA LEU A 32 -5.77 8.83 -1.89
C LEU A 32 -5.78 7.99 -0.60
N ALA A 33 -4.76 8.13 0.27
CA ALA A 33 -4.72 7.41 1.54
C ALA A 33 -5.51 8.10 2.68
N ALA A 34 -5.86 9.38 2.53
CA ALA A 34 -6.41 10.20 3.62
C ALA A 34 -7.94 10.36 3.59
N GLY A 35 -8.65 9.78 2.61
CA GLY A 35 -10.04 10.11 2.32
C GLY A 35 -11.08 8.98 2.39
N ALA A 36 -10.68 7.73 2.64
CA ALA A 36 -11.65 6.65 2.81
C ALA A 36 -12.21 6.69 4.25
N ALA A 37 -13.53 6.64 4.39
CA ALA A 37 -14.18 6.54 5.69
C ALA A 37 -13.60 5.33 6.46
N SER A 38 -13.08 5.59 7.67
CA SER A 38 -12.54 4.55 8.54
C SER A 38 -13.62 3.52 8.86
N LEU A 39 -13.29 2.24 8.71
CA LEU A 39 -14.12 1.09 9.10
C LEU A 39 -13.69 0.49 10.44
N LEU A 40 -12.93 1.26 11.24
CA LEU A 40 -12.58 0.87 12.60
C LEU A 40 -13.84 0.76 13.47
N PRO A 41 -13.93 -0.27 14.33
CA PRO A 41 -15.12 -0.46 15.15
C PRO A 41 -15.20 0.55 16.30
N ASP A 42 -16.41 0.79 16.78
CA ASP A 42 -16.64 1.61 17.97
C ASP A 42 -15.84 1.07 19.16
N GLY A 43 -15.20 1.99 19.90
CA GLY A 43 -14.36 1.64 21.06
C GLY A 43 -12.92 1.26 20.75
N ALA A 44 -12.49 1.24 19.48
CA ALA A 44 -11.12 0.92 19.06
C ALA A 44 -10.15 2.11 19.21
N ALA A 45 -10.05 2.68 20.41
CA ALA A 45 -9.27 3.89 20.64
C ALA A 45 -7.76 3.69 20.38
N ASN A 46 -7.21 2.54 20.75
CA ASN A 46 -5.78 2.25 20.57
C ASN A 46 -5.46 1.96 19.10
N LEU A 47 -6.35 1.27 18.39
CA LEU A 47 -6.21 0.99 16.96
C LEU A 47 -6.37 2.27 16.12
N THR A 48 -7.27 3.17 16.51
CA THR A 48 -7.41 4.51 15.90
C THR A 48 -6.11 5.30 16.05
N GLU A 49 -5.54 5.31 17.25
CA GLU A 49 -4.28 5.99 17.53
C GLU A 49 -3.08 5.36 16.81
N LEU A 50 -3.03 4.02 16.71
CA LEU A 50 -2.03 3.34 15.89
C LEU A 50 -2.16 3.75 14.41
N THR A 51 -3.38 3.71 13.86
CA THR A 51 -3.64 4.08 12.45
C THR A 51 -3.19 5.51 12.16
N ARG A 52 -3.49 6.44 13.07
CA ARG A 52 -3.04 7.83 12.99
C ARG A 52 -1.51 7.96 13.02
N ARG A 53 -0.83 7.25 13.93
CA ARG A 53 0.65 7.25 14.01
C ARG A 53 1.28 6.65 12.75
N LEU A 54 0.73 5.56 12.23
CA LEU A 54 1.22 4.91 11.01
C LEU A 54 1.06 5.78 9.76
N ALA A 55 -0.01 6.57 9.68
CA ALA A 55 -0.22 7.54 8.62
C ALA A 55 0.75 8.73 8.69
N ALA A 56 1.18 9.11 9.89
CA ALA A 56 2.16 10.19 10.12
C ALA A 56 3.61 9.70 10.05
N ALA A 57 3.86 8.39 10.17
CA ALA A 57 5.19 7.82 10.17
C ALA A 57 5.87 8.01 8.81
N PRO A 58 7.15 8.45 8.76
CA PRO A 58 7.86 8.67 7.51
C PRO A 58 7.98 7.36 6.72
N ARG A 59 7.64 7.42 5.42
CA ARG A 59 7.80 6.34 4.45
C ARG A 59 8.75 6.79 3.37
N ARG A 60 9.90 6.15 3.26
CA ARG A 60 10.85 6.45 2.19
C ARG A 60 10.48 5.64 0.95
N ARG A 61 10.19 6.32 -0.16
CA ARG A 61 9.81 5.72 -1.46
C ARG A 61 10.49 6.45 -2.62
N ASP A 62 11.69 6.96 -2.37
CA ASP A 62 12.50 7.71 -3.32
C ASP A 62 13.92 7.13 -3.45
N PHE A 63 14.09 5.86 -3.06
CA PHE A 63 15.38 5.19 -3.10
C PHE A 63 15.95 5.17 -4.51
N LYS A 64 17.26 5.43 -4.62
CA LYS A 64 18.01 5.29 -5.88
C LYS A 64 18.67 3.92 -5.98
N THR A 65 19.17 3.45 -4.84
CA THR A 65 19.66 2.11 -4.61
C THR A 65 19.25 1.71 -3.20
N VAL A 66 19.16 0.41 -2.97
CA VAL A 66 19.09 -0.21 -1.65
C VAL A 66 20.16 -1.30 -1.61
N PRO A 67 20.63 -1.77 -0.44
CA PRO A 67 21.50 -2.94 -0.36
C PRO A 67 20.68 -4.24 -0.25
N MET A 68 21.30 -5.39 -0.56
CA MET A 68 20.66 -6.70 -0.43
C MET A 68 20.30 -6.99 1.02
N ILE A 69 21.25 -6.77 1.93
CA ILE A 69 21.05 -6.92 3.36
C ILE A 69 20.91 -5.53 3.96
N LEU A 70 19.82 -5.30 4.70
CA LEU A 70 19.62 -4.05 5.44
C LEU A 70 20.28 -4.15 6.81
N GLU A 71 21.09 -3.16 7.14
CA GLU A 71 21.86 -3.08 8.38
C GLU A 71 21.49 -1.85 9.22
N HIS A 72 20.84 -0.85 8.61
CA HIS A 72 20.56 0.43 9.26
C HIS A 72 19.09 0.85 9.15
N PRO A 73 18.47 1.34 10.25
CA PRO A 73 17.06 1.73 10.31
C PRO A 73 16.54 2.67 9.22
N ASP A 74 17.39 3.47 8.60
CA ASP A 74 17.04 4.39 7.51
C ASP A 74 16.87 3.71 6.14
N GLN A 75 17.11 2.39 6.08
CA GLN A 75 16.98 1.58 4.87
C GLN A 75 15.61 0.89 4.74
N TRP A 76 14.75 0.97 5.75
CA TRP A 76 13.38 0.45 5.73
C TRP A 76 12.42 1.38 6.48
N ASP A 77 11.14 1.03 6.59
CA ASP A 77 10.15 1.82 7.33
C ASP A 77 10.24 1.61 8.85
N HIS A 78 11.43 1.86 9.43
CA HIS A 78 11.73 1.55 10.83
C HIS A 78 10.77 2.20 11.82
N ALA A 79 10.47 3.49 11.65
CA ALA A 79 9.58 4.22 12.55
C ALA A 79 8.19 3.56 12.60
N ALA A 80 7.63 3.23 11.44
CA ALA A 80 6.33 2.59 11.37
C ALA A 80 6.32 1.15 11.88
N LEU A 81 7.37 0.36 11.58
CA LEU A 81 7.50 -0.98 12.13
C LEU A 81 7.60 -0.96 13.67
N THR A 82 8.30 0.03 14.22
CA THR A 82 8.39 0.25 15.67
C THR A 82 7.04 0.52 16.31
N GLU A 83 6.16 1.30 15.66
CA GLU A 83 4.79 1.51 16.14
C GLU A 83 3.98 0.21 16.21
N VAL A 84 4.13 -0.68 15.22
CA VAL A 84 3.45 -2.00 15.19
C VAL A 84 3.98 -2.91 16.30
N ILE A 85 5.30 -3.06 16.41
CA ILE A 85 5.93 -3.87 17.46
C ILE A 85 5.61 -3.30 18.85
N GLY A 86 5.49 -1.97 18.96
CA GLY A 86 5.13 -1.23 20.16
C GLY A 86 3.64 -1.32 20.54
N TYR A 87 2.77 -1.92 19.72
CA TYR A 87 1.36 -2.04 20.04
C TYR A 87 1.14 -2.96 21.25
N ARG A 88 0.39 -2.47 22.25
CA ARG A 88 0.16 -3.16 23.53
C ARG A 88 -1.31 -3.48 23.82
N ALA A 89 -2.23 -2.96 23.01
CA ALA A 89 -3.67 -3.16 23.24
C ALA A 89 -4.18 -4.45 22.60
N GLY A 90 -5.23 -5.02 23.20
CA GLY A 90 -6.00 -6.13 22.66
C GLY A 90 -5.20 -7.41 22.35
N PRO A 91 -5.88 -8.45 21.85
CA PRO A 91 -5.22 -9.54 21.16
C PRO A 91 -4.66 -9.05 19.82
N LYS A 92 -3.57 -9.67 19.39
CA LYS A 92 -2.90 -9.33 18.14
C LYS A 92 -2.34 -10.57 17.47
N GLN A 93 -2.37 -10.57 16.14
CA GLN A 93 -2.07 -11.74 15.32
C GLN A 93 -1.29 -11.35 14.07
N ALA A 94 -0.26 -12.14 13.76
CA ALA A 94 0.57 -12.00 12.56
C ALA A 94 0.33 -13.19 11.63
N TRP A 95 -0.04 -12.90 10.38
CA TRP A 95 -0.35 -13.87 9.33
C TRP A 95 0.81 -13.97 8.35
N ASN A 96 1.43 -15.15 8.26
CA ASN A 96 2.53 -15.43 7.36
C ASN A 96 2.01 -15.77 5.96
N ASN A 97 2.02 -14.79 5.05
CA ASN A 97 1.39 -14.91 3.74
C ASN A 97 2.44 -15.14 2.66
N THR A 98 2.37 -16.28 1.97
CA THR A 98 3.37 -16.74 0.99
C THR A 98 2.82 -16.89 -0.44
N GLU A 99 1.51 -17.13 -0.56
CA GLU A 99 0.84 -17.40 -1.84
C GLU A 99 -0.16 -16.29 -2.21
N MET A 100 0.01 -15.67 -3.38
CA MET A 100 -0.87 -14.57 -3.82
C MET A 100 -2.34 -15.00 -3.90
N ALA A 101 -2.60 -16.17 -4.46
CA ALA A 101 -3.93 -16.76 -4.55
C ALA A 101 -4.39 -17.46 -3.26
N GLY A 102 -3.59 -17.39 -2.19
CA GLY A 102 -3.92 -17.99 -0.91
C GLY A 102 -5.11 -17.29 -0.22
N PRO A 103 -5.71 -17.92 0.81
CA PRO A 103 -6.93 -17.44 1.44
C PRO A 103 -6.73 -16.28 2.43
N TRP A 104 -5.51 -15.73 2.52
CA TRP A 104 -5.06 -14.88 3.61
C TRP A 104 -5.89 -13.60 3.85
N LEU A 105 -6.37 -12.92 2.79
CA LEU A 105 -7.29 -11.78 2.92
C LEU A 105 -8.60 -12.18 3.61
N ASN A 106 -9.19 -13.28 3.15
CA ASN A 106 -10.43 -13.82 3.70
C ASN A 106 -10.25 -14.27 5.15
N LEU A 107 -9.12 -14.90 5.48
CA LEU A 107 -8.84 -15.36 6.83
C LEU A 107 -8.64 -14.18 7.82
N MET A 108 -7.92 -13.13 7.42
CA MET A 108 -7.81 -11.91 8.23
C MET A 108 -9.16 -11.22 8.41
N ARG A 109 -9.97 -11.10 7.35
CA ARG A 109 -11.34 -10.58 7.43
C ARG A 109 -12.18 -11.36 8.44
N ASN A 110 -12.16 -12.70 8.36
CA ASN A 110 -12.89 -13.57 9.28
C ASN A 110 -12.43 -13.41 10.73
N ALA A 111 -11.11 -13.33 10.94
CA ALA A 111 -10.54 -13.09 12.27
C ALA A 111 -11.01 -11.75 12.85
N LEU A 112 -10.95 -10.67 12.07
CA LEU A 112 -11.47 -9.36 12.50
C LEU A 112 -12.94 -9.45 12.87
N ASN A 113 -13.78 -10.09 12.04
CA ASN A 113 -15.22 -10.18 12.30
C ASN A 113 -15.49 -10.86 13.66
N ALA A 114 -14.86 -12.00 13.92
CA ALA A 114 -15.05 -12.74 15.17
C ALA A 114 -14.45 -11.99 16.38
N GLN A 115 -13.23 -11.47 16.25
CA GLN A 115 -12.53 -10.78 17.35
C GLN A 115 -13.30 -9.53 17.78
N ILE A 116 -13.74 -8.72 16.82
CA ILE A 116 -14.44 -7.46 17.10
C ILE A 116 -15.83 -7.73 17.69
N TRP A 117 -16.69 -8.49 16.98
CA TRP A 117 -18.11 -8.56 17.36
C TRP A 117 -18.47 -9.73 18.24
N SER A 118 -17.83 -10.89 18.09
CA SER A 118 -18.12 -12.07 18.93
C SER A 118 -17.34 -12.01 20.24
N PHE A 119 -16.04 -11.72 20.18
CA PHE A 119 -15.17 -11.67 21.36
C PHE A 119 -15.04 -10.29 22.00
N LYS A 120 -15.64 -9.25 21.38
CA LYS A 120 -15.67 -7.87 21.93
C LYS A 120 -14.26 -7.28 22.11
N HIS A 121 -13.38 -7.53 21.15
CA HIS A 121 -12.03 -6.97 21.08
C HIS A 121 -11.95 -5.89 19.98
N PRO A 122 -12.46 -4.67 20.22
CA PRO A 122 -12.46 -3.61 19.20
C PRO A 122 -11.04 -3.18 18.79
N ASP A 123 -10.06 -3.34 19.69
CA ASP A 123 -8.65 -3.04 19.45
C ASP A 123 -7.84 -4.24 18.90
N PHE A 124 -8.50 -5.29 18.38
CA PHE A 124 -7.79 -6.42 17.77
C PHE A 124 -6.95 -5.98 16.57
N LEU A 125 -5.66 -6.31 16.58
CA LEU A 125 -4.74 -5.98 15.49
C LEU A 125 -4.34 -7.22 14.71
N ALA A 126 -4.67 -7.25 13.42
CA ALA A 126 -4.12 -8.20 12.46
C ALA A 126 -2.97 -7.56 11.66
N VAL A 127 -1.88 -8.30 11.53
CA VAL A 127 -0.70 -7.92 10.74
C VAL A 127 -0.49 -8.96 9.65
N SER A 128 -0.37 -8.50 8.41
CA SER A 128 -0.07 -9.30 7.24
C SER A 128 1.45 -9.31 7.02
N ALA A 129 2.10 -10.43 7.34
CA ALA A 129 3.53 -10.64 7.10
C ALA A 129 3.71 -11.26 5.70
N THR A 130 3.83 -10.42 4.67
CA THR A 130 3.72 -10.84 3.27
C THR A 130 5.08 -11.01 2.60
N HIS A 131 5.33 -12.20 2.05
CA HIS A 131 6.51 -12.53 1.24
C HIS A 131 6.16 -13.61 0.20
N GLY A 132 7.18 -14.19 -0.44
CA GLY A 132 6.97 -15.13 -1.54
C GLY A 132 6.13 -14.51 -2.67
N SER A 133 5.28 -15.32 -3.31
CA SER A 133 4.42 -14.81 -4.38
C SER A 133 3.33 -13.86 -3.88
N ALA A 134 2.90 -13.98 -2.62
CA ALA A 134 1.91 -13.06 -2.04
C ALA A 134 2.41 -11.61 -2.01
N HIS A 135 3.72 -11.40 -1.96
CA HIS A 135 4.34 -10.08 -1.97
C HIS A 135 3.95 -9.25 -3.20
N LEU A 136 3.70 -9.90 -4.34
CA LEU A 136 3.27 -9.23 -5.57
C LEU A 136 2.00 -8.40 -5.37
N ALA A 137 1.14 -8.78 -4.42
CA ALA A 137 -0.07 -8.04 -4.07
C ALA A 137 0.20 -6.67 -3.44
N LEU A 138 1.42 -6.41 -2.93
CA LEU A 138 1.79 -5.16 -2.27
C LEU A 138 2.48 -4.16 -3.19
N PHE A 139 2.68 -4.48 -4.47
CA PHE A 139 3.12 -3.50 -5.46
C PHE A 139 1.91 -2.78 -6.07
N ASP A 140 2.07 -1.51 -6.40
CA ASP A 140 1.07 -0.78 -7.18
C ASP A 140 0.90 -1.36 -8.60
N GLN A 141 -0.15 -0.92 -9.29
CA GLN A 141 -0.43 -1.40 -10.66
C GLN A 141 0.64 -0.95 -11.66
N LEU A 142 1.36 0.15 -11.39
CA LEU A 142 2.41 0.63 -12.30
C LEU A 142 3.59 -0.34 -12.34
N ALA A 143 4.01 -0.89 -11.21
CA ALA A 143 5.01 -1.95 -11.19
C ALA A 143 4.51 -3.22 -11.85
N TRP A 144 3.23 -3.57 -11.69
CA TRP A 144 2.63 -4.71 -12.39
C TRP A 144 2.74 -4.59 -13.91
N ASP A 145 2.41 -3.41 -14.43
CA ASP A 145 2.45 -3.13 -15.87
C ASP A 145 3.91 -3.03 -16.37
N LYS A 146 4.76 -2.31 -15.64
CA LYS A 146 6.18 -2.09 -15.98
C LYS A 146 6.98 -3.39 -16.03
N TYR A 147 6.75 -4.28 -15.05
CA TYR A 147 7.52 -5.51 -14.87
C TYR A 147 6.76 -6.78 -15.23
N ASP A 148 5.62 -6.66 -15.91
CA ASP A 148 4.81 -7.78 -16.39
C ASP A 148 4.55 -8.83 -15.29
N LEU A 149 4.23 -8.35 -14.09
CA LEU A 149 4.12 -9.20 -12.89
C LEU A 149 2.99 -10.23 -13.02
N ALA A 150 2.04 -10.01 -13.95
CA ALA A 150 1.04 -10.99 -14.34
C ALA A 150 1.67 -12.33 -14.76
N LYS A 151 2.73 -12.32 -15.57
CA LYS A 151 3.46 -13.55 -15.96
C LYS A 151 4.18 -14.19 -14.77
N ILE A 152 4.73 -13.36 -13.88
CA ILE A 152 5.45 -13.81 -12.68
C ILE A 152 4.52 -14.47 -11.66
N SER A 153 3.27 -13.98 -11.57
CA SER A 153 2.19 -14.56 -10.74
C SER A 153 1.69 -15.93 -11.22
N GLY A 154 2.28 -16.47 -12.28
CA GLY A 154 1.85 -17.72 -12.93
C GLY A 154 0.63 -17.54 -13.83
N GLY A 155 0.36 -16.30 -14.28
CA GLY A 155 -0.75 -15.98 -15.19
C GLY A 155 -2.15 -16.08 -14.56
N LYS A 156 -2.25 -16.33 -13.25
CA LYS A 156 -3.53 -16.40 -12.52
C LYS A 156 -4.17 -15.03 -12.32
N PHE A 157 -3.35 -13.98 -12.32
CA PHE A 157 -3.77 -12.60 -12.18
C PHE A 157 -3.34 -11.81 -13.41
N ALA A 158 -4.29 -11.13 -14.05
CA ALA A 158 -4.00 -10.22 -15.16
C ALA A 158 -3.50 -8.84 -14.67
N SER A 159 -3.83 -8.48 -13.43
CA SER A 159 -3.50 -7.22 -12.77
C SER A 159 -3.50 -7.43 -11.25
N ASN A 160 -3.09 -6.42 -10.47
CA ASN A 160 -3.19 -6.47 -9.01
C ASN A 160 -4.61 -6.17 -8.52
N SER A 161 -5.56 -7.03 -8.87
CA SER A 161 -6.98 -6.85 -8.51
C SER A 161 -7.28 -6.94 -7.00
N LEU A 162 -6.27 -7.29 -6.18
CA LEU A 162 -6.34 -7.27 -4.73
C LEU A 162 -6.25 -5.85 -4.14
N LEU A 163 -5.90 -4.86 -4.96
CA LEU A 163 -5.93 -3.42 -4.61
C LEU A 163 -7.26 -2.75 -4.98
N ASP A 164 -8.16 -3.45 -5.66
CA ASP A 164 -9.43 -2.86 -6.10
C ASP A 164 -10.48 -2.93 -4.98
N ASN A 165 -10.87 -1.77 -4.45
CA ASN A 165 -12.10 -1.65 -3.69
C ASN A 165 -13.29 -2.10 -4.54
N LYS A 166 -14.23 -2.84 -3.95
CA LYS A 166 -15.47 -3.25 -4.63
C LYS A 166 -16.62 -2.32 -4.24
N ALA A 167 -17.77 -2.51 -4.87
CA ALA A 167 -18.96 -1.69 -4.61
C ALA A 167 -19.41 -1.78 -3.13
N SER A 168 -19.13 -2.90 -2.46
CA SER A 168 -19.39 -3.14 -1.04
C SER A 168 -18.68 -2.15 -0.11
N ALA A 169 -17.59 -1.52 -0.54
CA ALA A 169 -16.87 -0.48 0.21
C ALA A 169 -17.70 0.79 0.48
N ALA A 170 -18.76 1.03 -0.31
CA ALA A 170 -19.66 2.18 -0.13
C ALA A 170 -20.85 1.89 0.82
N SER A 171 -20.93 0.69 1.39
CA SER A 171 -22.02 0.31 2.30
C SER A 171 -21.86 0.92 3.69
N ASP A 172 -22.98 1.09 4.39
CA ASP A 172 -22.99 1.61 5.76
C ASP A 172 -22.19 0.71 6.72
N ALA A 173 -21.16 1.27 7.36
CA ALA A 173 -20.32 0.57 8.33
C ALA A 173 -21.07 0.18 9.61
N ALA A 174 -22.20 0.82 9.92
CA ALA A 174 -23.06 0.42 11.05
C ALA A 174 -23.77 -0.91 10.79
N ASP A 175 -24.09 -1.22 9.53
CA ASP A 175 -24.76 -2.46 9.13
C ASP A 175 -23.75 -3.58 8.87
N HIS A 176 -23.09 -4.03 9.95
CA HIS A 176 -22.11 -5.11 9.88
C HIS A 176 -22.70 -6.50 9.61
N GLN A 177 -24.03 -6.62 9.52
CA GLN A 177 -24.74 -7.86 9.19
C GLN A 177 -25.11 -7.94 7.70
N ASN A 178 -24.92 -6.86 6.92
CA ASN A 178 -25.19 -6.86 5.49
C ASN A 178 -24.28 -7.89 4.76
N PRO A 179 -24.85 -8.93 4.13
CA PRO A 179 -24.07 -9.94 3.42
C PRO A 179 -23.34 -9.39 2.19
N ASP A 180 -23.74 -8.22 1.69
CA ASP A 180 -23.11 -7.52 0.58
C ASP A 180 -22.33 -6.26 1.04
N GLY A 181 -22.14 -6.09 2.35
CA GLY A 181 -21.49 -4.91 2.94
C GLY A 181 -19.97 -4.99 3.05
N ALA A 182 -19.36 -3.95 3.62
CA ALA A 182 -17.90 -3.77 3.73
C ALA A 182 -17.17 -4.84 4.58
N PHE A 183 -17.90 -5.66 5.33
CA PHE A 183 -17.34 -6.75 6.15
C PHE A 183 -17.60 -8.15 5.58
N SER A 184 -18.27 -8.22 4.42
CA SER A 184 -18.62 -9.45 3.71
C SER A 184 -17.45 -10.02 2.91
N SER A 185 -17.64 -11.20 2.32
CA SER A 185 -16.63 -11.84 1.46
C SER A 185 -16.47 -11.14 0.11
N HIS A 186 -17.39 -10.23 -0.23
CA HIS A 186 -17.34 -9.44 -1.46
C HIS A 186 -16.29 -8.33 -1.37
N GLU A 187 -15.91 -7.91 -0.17
CA GLU A 187 -14.89 -6.89 0.09
C GLU A 187 -13.58 -7.50 0.64
N ASN A 188 -13.12 -8.60 0.02
CA ASN A 188 -11.83 -9.24 0.34
C ASN A 188 -10.69 -8.61 -0.48
N CYS A 189 -10.33 -7.37 -0.16
CA CYS A 189 -9.23 -6.63 -0.80
C CYS A 189 -8.32 -5.97 0.25
N ILE A 190 -7.10 -5.58 -0.16
CA ILE A 190 -6.12 -4.95 0.73
C ILE A 190 -6.64 -3.63 1.29
N PRO A 191 -7.18 -2.68 0.48
CA PRO A 191 -7.58 -1.38 1.04
C PRO A 191 -8.74 -1.50 2.03
N ALA A 192 -9.70 -2.41 1.81
CA ALA A 192 -10.77 -2.64 2.78
C ALA A 192 -10.26 -3.19 4.12
N LEU A 193 -9.27 -4.10 4.10
CA LEU A 193 -8.62 -4.54 5.33
C LEU A 193 -7.83 -3.39 6.00
N GLN A 194 -7.17 -2.53 5.23
CA GLN A 194 -6.49 -1.35 5.78
C GLN A 194 -7.47 -0.37 6.44
N GLN A 195 -8.65 -0.14 5.85
CA GLN A 195 -9.71 0.68 6.45
C GLN A 195 -10.21 0.11 7.79
N ARG A 196 -10.04 -1.20 8.01
CA ARG A 196 -10.35 -1.91 9.25
C ARG A 196 -9.16 -2.04 10.20
N GLY A 197 -8.04 -1.35 9.92
CA GLY A 197 -6.87 -1.29 10.78
C GLY A 197 -5.85 -2.42 10.58
N VAL A 198 -5.99 -3.26 9.55
CA VAL A 198 -4.97 -4.27 9.23
C VAL A 198 -3.70 -3.60 8.75
N VAL A 199 -2.57 -4.03 9.30
CA VAL A 199 -1.25 -3.52 8.89
C VAL A 199 -0.57 -4.52 7.97
N PHE A 200 -0.08 -4.04 6.83
CA PHE A 200 0.60 -4.86 5.83
C PHE A 200 2.10 -4.67 5.90
N LEU A 201 2.86 -5.76 5.99
CA LEU A 201 4.31 -5.79 5.99
C LEU A 201 4.81 -6.35 4.67
N SER A 202 5.68 -5.58 4.02
CA SER A 202 6.38 -5.88 2.79
C SER A 202 7.79 -6.38 3.12
N CYS A 203 8.17 -7.53 2.57
CA CYS A 203 9.46 -8.15 2.82
C CYS A 203 10.53 -7.59 1.86
N HIS A 204 11.56 -6.92 2.37
CA HIS A 204 12.68 -6.45 1.55
C HIS A 204 13.43 -7.59 0.84
N ASN A 205 13.66 -8.72 1.51
CA ASN A 205 14.28 -9.88 0.86
C ASN A 205 13.47 -10.37 -0.35
N ALA A 206 12.13 -10.37 -0.26
CA ALA A 206 11.28 -10.76 -1.38
C ALA A 206 11.35 -9.76 -2.56
N ILE A 207 11.52 -8.47 -2.26
CA ILE A 207 11.78 -7.43 -3.28
C ILE A 207 13.09 -7.71 -4.00
N TRP A 208 14.14 -8.04 -3.26
CA TRP A 208 15.45 -8.38 -3.84
C TRP A 208 15.44 -9.64 -4.69
N GLU A 209 14.78 -10.70 -4.22
CA GLU A 209 14.62 -11.94 -4.98
C GLU A 209 13.80 -11.70 -6.27
N LEU A 210 12.78 -10.83 -6.21
CA LEU A 210 12.05 -10.42 -7.41
C LEU A 210 12.93 -9.62 -8.38
N ALA A 211 13.73 -8.68 -7.87
CA ALA A 211 14.66 -7.91 -8.69
C ALA A 211 15.65 -8.83 -9.41
N ASP A 212 16.22 -9.83 -8.72
CA ASP A 212 17.14 -10.79 -9.32
C ASP A 212 16.45 -11.61 -10.42
N ARG A 213 15.24 -12.09 -10.14
CA ARG A 213 14.41 -12.80 -11.14
C ARG A 213 14.11 -11.94 -12.37
N LEU A 214 13.75 -10.67 -12.19
CA LEU A 214 13.45 -9.74 -13.29
C LEU A 214 14.70 -9.41 -14.13
N ASN A 215 15.84 -9.31 -13.47
CA ASN A 215 17.13 -9.11 -14.13
C ASN A 215 17.50 -10.34 -14.99
N ALA A 216 17.24 -11.55 -14.48
CA ALA A 216 17.50 -12.79 -15.21
C ALA A 216 16.55 -13.03 -16.40
N THR A 217 15.34 -12.45 -16.42
CA THR A 217 14.32 -12.70 -17.45
C THR A 217 14.21 -11.61 -18.53
N ASN A 218 15.16 -10.65 -18.59
CA ASN A 218 15.17 -9.54 -19.54
C ASN A 218 13.90 -8.65 -19.49
N VAL A 219 13.21 -8.64 -18.34
CA VAL A 219 12.03 -7.80 -18.05
C VAL A 219 12.43 -6.46 -17.42
N ASN A 220 13.67 -6.34 -16.93
CA ASN A 220 14.30 -5.08 -16.56
C ASN A 220 14.59 -4.21 -17.79
N LEU A 221 13.55 -3.63 -18.39
CA LEU A 221 13.63 -2.86 -19.65
C LEU A 221 14.56 -1.64 -19.55
N ASP A 222 14.60 -1.04 -18.36
CA ASP A 222 15.47 0.11 -18.05
C ASP A 222 16.93 -0.30 -17.82
N LYS A 223 17.24 -1.61 -17.80
CA LYS A 223 18.57 -2.18 -17.57
C LYS A 223 19.23 -1.65 -16.30
N LEU A 224 18.42 -1.41 -15.27
CA LEU A 224 18.91 -0.96 -13.97
C LEU A 224 19.87 -2.00 -13.38
N PRO A 225 20.95 -1.58 -12.71
CA PRO A 225 21.70 -2.50 -11.86
C PRO A 225 20.78 -3.06 -10.76
N LEU A 226 21.11 -4.24 -10.23
CA LEU A 226 20.21 -5.01 -9.37
C LEU A 226 19.75 -4.23 -8.11
N ASP A 227 20.64 -3.46 -7.52
CA ASP A 227 20.37 -2.58 -6.36
C ASP A 227 19.42 -1.43 -6.69
N ALA A 228 19.54 -0.84 -7.87
CA ALA A 228 18.62 0.18 -8.37
C ALA A 228 17.27 -0.40 -8.79
N LEU A 229 17.24 -1.63 -9.33
CA LEU A 229 16.00 -2.34 -9.64
C LEU A 229 15.22 -2.69 -8.36
N ALA A 230 15.91 -3.18 -7.33
CA ALA A 230 15.30 -3.42 -6.02
C ALA A 230 14.79 -2.11 -5.39
N ALA A 231 15.51 -0.99 -5.57
CA ALA A 231 15.06 0.31 -5.11
C ALA A 231 13.81 0.80 -5.86
N ASP A 232 13.74 0.63 -7.18
CA ASP A 232 12.58 0.98 -7.99
C ASP A 232 11.34 0.19 -7.55
N LEU A 233 11.47 -1.13 -7.40
CA LEU A 233 10.41 -1.98 -6.85
C LEU A 233 9.99 -1.53 -5.44
N THR A 234 10.95 -1.20 -4.56
CA THR A 234 10.66 -0.70 -3.21
C THR A 234 9.84 0.58 -3.24
N ASN A 235 10.12 1.48 -4.18
CA ASN A 235 9.36 2.71 -4.37
C ASN A 235 7.92 2.46 -4.84
N HIS A 236 7.67 1.32 -5.51
CA HIS A 236 6.35 0.86 -5.95
C HIS A 236 5.56 0.03 -4.92
N VAL A 237 6.10 -0.20 -3.72
CA VAL A 237 5.32 -0.77 -2.62
C VAL A 237 4.21 0.20 -2.23
N ILE A 238 2.96 -0.28 -2.14
CA ILE A 238 1.79 0.56 -1.87
C ILE A 238 1.99 1.43 -0.62
N PRO A 239 1.47 2.69 -0.59
CA PRO A 239 1.75 3.63 0.49
C PRO A 239 1.39 3.12 1.89
N GLY A 240 0.33 2.31 2.02
CA GLY A 240 -0.13 1.78 3.30
C GLY A 240 0.60 0.50 3.78
N ALA A 241 1.54 -0.04 3.00
CA ALA A 241 2.37 -1.17 3.42
C ALA A 241 3.71 -0.72 4.01
N ILE A 242 4.20 -1.45 5.00
CA ILE A 242 5.44 -1.20 5.73
C ILE A 242 6.56 -2.05 5.15
N VAL A 243 7.59 -1.44 4.58
CA VAL A 243 8.79 -2.18 4.16
C VAL A 243 9.60 -2.58 5.39
N THR A 244 9.87 -3.87 5.54
CA THR A 244 10.60 -4.49 6.65
C THR A 244 11.92 -5.09 6.14
N PRO A 245 12.96 -5.25 6.98
CA PRO A 245 14.24 -5.86 6.55
C PRO A 245 14.11 -7.28 6.00
N GLY A 246 13.12 -8.01 6.50
CA GLY A 246 12.82 -9.37 6.09
C GLY A 246 11.69 -9.88 6.97
N VAL A 247 10.57 -10.25 6.35
CA VAL A 247 9.34 -10.47 7.12
C VAL A 247 9.40 -11.74 7.97
N VAL A 248 10.16 -12.76 7.55
CA VAL A 248 10.35 -14.01 8.30
C VAL A 248 11.07 -13.76 9.63
N ALA A 249 12.10 -12.90 9.64
CA ALA A 249 12.75 -12.48 10.88
C ALA A 249 11.84 -11.53 11.69
N THR A 250 11.13 -10.63 11.00
CA THR A 250 10.17 -9.71 11.64
C THR A 250 9.05 -10.45 12.38
N LEU A 251 8.64 -11.63 11.91
CA LEU A 251 7.67 -12.48 12.62
C LEU A 251 8.15 -12.89 14.01
N ALA A 252 9.45 -13.17 14.20
CA ALA A 252 10.00 -13.48 15.52
C ALA A 252 9.91 -12.26 16.45
N GLU A 253 10.20 -11.06 15.95
CA GLU A 253 10.06 -9.80 16.71
C GLU A 253 8.60 -9.53 17.10
N LEU A 254 7.65 -9.78 16.18
CA LEU A 254 6.22 -9.68 16.47
C LEU A 254 5.80 -10.71 17.53
N GLN A 255 6.25 -11.95 17.44
CA GLN A 255 5.97 -12.97 18.45
C GLN A 255 6.50 -12.57 19.83
N GLN A 256 7.73 -12.03 19.91
CA GLN A 256 8.29 -11.49 21.15
C GLN A 256 7.46 -10.32 21.71
N ALA A 257 6.87 -9.49 20.84
CA ALA A 257 5.92 -8.45 21.23
C ALA A 257 4.53 -9.00 21.61
N GLY A 258 4.30 -10.31 21.52
CA GLY A 258 3.06 -10.98 21.90
C GLY A 258 2.02 -11.05 20.79
N PHE A 259 2.44 -11.06 19.53
CA PHE A 259 1.58 -11.44 18.40
C PHE A 259 1.48 -12.95 18.27
N HIS A 260 0.26 -13.45 18.10
CA HIS A 260 0.03 -14.86 17.80
C HIS A 260 0.34 -15.11 16.33
N TYR A 261 1.05 -16.20 16.05
CA TYR A 261 1.38 -16.59 14.68
C TYR A 261 0.23 -17.35 14.03
N ASN A 262 -0.01 -17.08 12.75
CA ASN A 262 -0.83 -17.88 11.85
C ASN A 262 -0.13 -18.02 10.49
N ALA A 263 -0.38 -19.12 9.79
CA ALA A 263 0.11 -19.41 8.44
C ALA A 263 -1.04 -19.80 7.53
#